data_AF-A0A836PY50-F1
#
_entry.id   AF-A0A836PY50-F1
#
_cell.length_a   1.000
_cell.length_b   1.000
_cell.length_c   1.000
_cell.angle_alpha   90.00
_cell.angle_beta   90.00
_cell.angle_gamma   90.00
#
_symmetry.space_group_name_H-M   'P 1'
#
loop_
_entity.id
_entity.type
_entity.pdbx_description
1 polymer ?
#
loop_
_entity_poly.entity_id
_entity_poly.type
_entity_poly.pdbx_seq_one_letter_code
_entity_poly.pdbx_strand_id
1 'polypeptide(L)'
;MRDWHGPGTLFIRWNSLSRLHSFVAFMMVAFCPLALVSKRPLECVIVLLLCARVFFLIGKHFSESARSAMVGAIGEDDVASVLRQLPESWKVERNIPLEDCGDVDFLLTSPDNNIFLIDAKAHSGAVFFDGSRLSRRVKGRNVPFERDFLSKVKQQAVQIRTERRLPYVNTILVFTRAELQLATSDIGHVKVLSLKQLLGHLQSTAPSAKQKSVVKNHLRLIAVEGKRKESKELSEEDQLRSLAKIAGVAPFEQSYSIRLHECWSCTNRIFVFDWPGHKKWDTRMPPQPVPATVQLRYSQVTGEEHWANTCFVCGQTQGDYYVFEETSPYRWFSAEKELSKALL
;
A
#
# COMPACT_ATOMS: atom_id res chain seq x y z
N MET A 1 -25.92 1.42 20.20
CA MET A 1 -25.34 0.51 19.19
C MET A 1 -26.48 -0.04 18.34
N ARG A 2 -26.45 0.19 17.03
CA ARG A 2 -27.48 -0.32 16.09
C ARG A 2 -27.18 -1.78 15.74
N ASP A 3 -28.24 -2.49 15.42
CA ASP A 3 -28.33 -3.94 15.21
C ASP A 3 -27.20 -4.52 14.36
N TRP A 4 -26.53 -5.50 14.96
CA TRP A 4 -25.45 -6.25 14.36
C TRP A 4 -26.02 -7.49 13.69
N HIS A 5 -26.19 -7.47 12.37
CA HIS A 5 -26.51 -8.65 11.57
C HIS A 5 -25.28 -9.09 10.80
N GLY A 6 -24.41 -9.86 11.46
CA GLY A 6 -23.38 -10.62 10.76
C GLY A 6 -24.03 -11.64 9.82
N PRO A 7 -23.47 -11.87 8.61
CA PRO A 7 -23.99 -12.89 7.71
C PRO A 7 -23.83 -14.27 8.37
N GLY A 8 -24.94 -14.96 8.61
CA GLY A 8 -24.97 -16.30 9.20
C GLY A 8 -24.11 -17.29 8.41
N THR A 9 -22.93 -17.61 8.95
CA THR A 9 -21.87 -18.42 8.31
C THR A 9 -22.14 -19.92 8.27
N LEU A 10 -23.30 -20.40 8.73
CA LEU A 10 -23.63 -21.83 8.79
C LEU A 10 -24.34 -22.37 7.53
N PHE A 11 -24.82 -21.53 6.61
CA PHE A 11 -25.67 -21.98 5.49
C PHE A 11 -24.94 -22.26 4.16
N ILE A 12 -23.64 -21.97 4.05
CA ILE A 12 -22.94 -21.96 2.75
C ILE A 12 -22.25 -23.30 2.42
N ARG A 13 -21.88 -24.11 3.42
CA ARG A 13 -21.13 -25.35 3.18
C ARG A 13 -21.98 -26.55 2.74
N TRP A 14 -23.27 -26.58 3.06
CA TRP A 14 -24.17 -27.70 2.74
C TRP A 14 -24.79 -27.62 1.33
N ASN A 15 -24.67 -26.48 0.64
CA ASN A 15 -25.38 -26.22 -0.63
C ASN A 15 -24.55 -26.38 -1.92
N SER A 16 -23.23 -26.55 -1.86
CA SER A 16 -22.44 -26.64 -3.12
C SER A 16 -22.42 -28.05 -3.70
N LEU A 17 -22.34 -29.09 -2.85
CA LEU A 17 -22.35 -30.47 -3.33
C LEU A 17 -23.71 -30.86 -3.89
N SER A 18 -24.82 -30.48 -3.24
CA SER A 18 -26.17 -30.78 -3.74
C SER A 18 -26.45 -30.11 -5.08
N ARG A 19 -26.00 -28.85 -5.28
CA ARG A 19 -26.19 -28.13 -6.54
C ARG A 19 -25.40 -28.72 -7.70
N LEU A 20 -24.18 -29.23 -7.47
CA LEU A 20 -23.41 -29.89 -8.53
C LEU A 20 -24.06 -31.21 -8.96
N HIS A 21 -24.50 -32.03 -8.00
CA HIS A 21 -25.20 -33.29 -8.31
C HIS A 21 -26.54 -33.01 -9.01
N SER A 22 -27.32 -32.03 -8.55
CA SER A 22 -28.56 -31.63 -9.22
C SER A 22 -28.33 -31.06 -10.62
N PHE A 23 -27.26 -30.30 -10.83
CA PHE A 23 -26.91 -29.76 -12.15
C PHE A 23 -26.47 -30.87 -13.12
N VAL A 24 -25.60 -31.78 -12.67
CA VAL A 24 -25.19 -32.93 -13.48
C VAL A 24 -26.38 -33.83 -13.79
N ALA A 25 -27.25 -34.12 -12.81
CA ALA A 25 -28.46 -34.89 -13.02
C ALA A 25 -29.41 -34.20 -14.02
N PHE A 26 -29.60 -32.88 -13.89
CA PHE A 26 -30.39 -32.09 -14.85
C PHE A 26 -29.82 -32.15 -16.26
N MET A 27 -28.49 -31.98 -16.42
CA MET A 27 -27.82 -32.07 -17.71
C MET A 27 -27.94 -33.48 -18.31
N MET A 28 -27.79 -34.52 -17.50
CA MET A 28 -27.98 -35.90 -17.95
C MET A 28 -29.41 -36.12 -18.43
N VAL A 29 -30.43 -35.69 -17.68
CA VAL A 29 -31.84 -35.85 -18.07
C VAL A 29 -32.19 -35.02 -19.30
N ALA A 30 -31.68 -33.79 -19.41
CA ALA A 30 -31.98 -32.89 -20.52
C ALA A 30 -31.30 -33.29 -21.83
N PHE A 31 -30.07 -33.83 -21.77
CA PHE A 31 -29.27 -34.08 -22.97
C PHE A 31 -29.15 -35.57 -23.36
N CYS A 32 -29.48 -36.53 -22.47
CA CYS A 32 -29.54 -37.96 -22.86
C CYS A 32 -30.50 -38.23 -24.02
N PRO A 33 -31.74 -37.69 -24.03
CA PRO A 33 -32.68 -37.95 -25.13
C PRO A 33 -32.16 -37.41 -26.47
N LEU A 34 -31.49 -36.26 -26.46
CA LEU A 34 -30.87 -35.69 -27.65
C LEU A 34 -29.75 -36.56 -28.20
N ALA A 35 -28.93 -37.16 -27.32
CA ALA A 35 -27.87 -38.07 -27.71
C ALA A 35 -28.41 -39.37 -28.32
N LEU A 36 -29.55 -39.87 -27.83
CA LEU A 36 -30.18 -41.11 -28.34
C LEU A 36 -30.81 -40.95 -29.73
N VAL A 37 -31.24 -39.74 -30.09
CA VAL A 37 -31.86 -39.45 -31.40
C VAL A 37 -30.83 -38.92 -32.43
N SER A 38 -29.62 -38.56 -31.98
CA SER A 38 -28.57 -38.04 -32.85
C SER A 38 -27.98 -39.12 -33.78
N LYS A 39 -27.77 -38.78 -35.05
CA LYS A 39 -27.02 -39.63 -36.01
C LYS A 39 -25.53 -39.77 -35.64
N ARG A 40 -25.04 -38.95 -34.71
CA ARG A 40 -23.64 -38.89 -34.27
C ARG A 40 -23.55 -38.82 -32.73
N PRO A 41 -23.93 -39.88 -32.01
CA PRO A 41 -24.03 -39.86 -30.55
C PRO A 41 -22.66 -39.63 -29.89
N LEU A 42 -21.57 -40.12 -30.49
CA LEU A 42 -20.22 -39.97 -29.94
C LEU A 42 -19.74 -38.51 -29.96
N GLU A 43 -20.04 -37.74 -31.01
CA GLU A 43 -19.74 -36.30 -31.06
C GLU A 43 -20.50 -35.55 -29.96
N CYS A 44 -21.77 -35.87 -29.74
CA CYS A 44 -22.57 -35.27 -28.66
C CYS A 44 -21.98 -35.57 -27.28
N VAL A 45 -21.55 -36.82 -27.03
CA VAL A 45 -20.92 -37.20 -25.76
C VAL A 45 -19.60 -36.44 -25.56
N ILE A 46 -18.75 -36.31 -26.60
CA ILE A 46 -17.50 -35.55 -26.50
C ILE A 46 -17.78 -34.09 -26.14
N VAL A 47 -18.74 -33.45 -26.82
CA VAL A 47 -19.14 -32.05 -26.52
C VAL A 47 -19.62 -31.92 -25.08
N LEU A 48 -20.47 -32.84 -24.60
CA LEU A 48 -20.95 -32.84 -23.22
C LEU A 48 -19.81 -33.00 -22.21
N LEU A 49 -18.83 -33.87 -22.47
CA LEU A 49 -17.66 -34.04 -21.60
C LEU A 49 -16.79 -32.79 -21.58
N LEU A 50 -16.58 -32.13 -22.72
CA LEU A 50 -15.85 -30.87 -22.80
C LEU A 50 -16.57 -29.75 -22.02
N CYS A 51 -17.89 -29.62 -22.19
CA CYS A 51 -18.70 -28.67 -21.42
C CYS A 51 -18.62 -28.95 -19.92
N ALA A 52 -18.78 -30.21 -19.50
CA ALA A 52 -18.66 -30.62 -18.10
C ALA A 52 -17.28 -30.26 -17.52
N ARG A 53 -16.21 -30.46 -18.30
CA ARG A 53 -14.84 -30.09 -17.91
C ARG A 53 -14.69 -28.58 -17.74
N VAL A 54 -15.22 -27.77 -18.65
CA VAL A 54 -15.19 -26.29 -18.55
C VAL A 54 -15.94 -25.82 -17.30
N PHE A 55 -17.16 -26.31 -17.07
CA PHE A 55 -17.93 -25.97 -15.87
C PHE A 55 -17.23 -26.39 -14.58
N PHE A 56 -16.59 -27.55 -14.55
CA PHE A 56 -15.80 -27.98 -13.39
C PHE A 56 -14.64 -27.01 -13.10
N LEU A 57 -13.92 -26.55 -14.13
CA LEU A 57 -12.83 -25.59 -13.95
C LEU A 57 -13.32 -24.23 -13.46
N ILE A 58 -14.42 -23.74 -14.03
CA ILE A 58 -15.09 -22.51 -13.59
C ILE A 58 -15.54 -22.64 -12.12
N GLY A 59 -16.20 -23.76 -11.78
CA GLY A 59 -16.65 -24.03 -10.42
C GLY A 59 -15.50 -24.11 -9.42
N LYS A 60 -14.38 -24.74 -9.80
CA LYS A 60 -13.17 -24.79 -8.97
C LYS A 60 -12.62 -23.38 -8.72
N HIS A 61 -12.50 -22.56 -9.76
CA HIS A 61 -12.02 -21.18 -9.64
C HIS A 61 -12.91 -20.35 -8.70
N PHE A 62 -14.23 -20.37 -8.90
CA PHE A 62 -15.16 -19.67 -8.02
C PHE A 62 -15.12 -20.19 -6.58
N SER A 63 -14.94 -21.50 -6.38
CA SER A 63 -14.84 -22.08 -5.03
C SER A 63 -13.57 -21.61 -4.30
N GLU A 64 -12.44 -21.47 -4.99
CA GLU A 64 -11.19 -20.97 -4.41
C GLU A 64 -11.31 -19.49 -4.04
N SER A 65 -11.89 -18.68 -4.93
CA SER A 65 -12.17 -17.26 -4.68
C SER A 65 -13.16 -17.07 -3.53
N ALA A 66 -14.25 -17.85 -3.49
CA ALA A 66 -15.22 -17.80 -2.40
C ALA A 66 -14.61 -18.21 -1.05
N ARG A 67 -13.74 -19.22 -1.04
CA ARG A 67 -13.02 -19.62 0.17
C ARG A 67 -12.07 -18.51 0.64
N SER A 68 -11.37 -17.85 -0.29
CA SER A 68 -10.48 -16.73 0.03
C SER A 68 -11.26 -15.56 0.64
N ALA A 69 -12.38 -15.18 0.01
CA ALA A 69 -13.27 -14.13 0.52
C ALA A 69 -13.84 -14.47 1.90
N MET A 70 -14.28 -15.72 2.11
CA MET A 70 -14.76 -16.19 3.41
C MET A 70 -13.67 -16.12 4.49
N VAL A 71 -12.44 -16.52 4.16
CA VAL A 71 -11.31 -16.43 5.11
C VAL A 71 -10.98 -14.99 5.46
N GLY A 72 -11.03 -14.06 4.49
CA GLY A 72 -10.91 -12.62 4.71
C GLY A 72 -11.95 -12.10 5.68
N ALA A 73 -13.24 -12.37 5.40
CA ALA A 73 -14.36 -11.95 6.23
C ALA A 73 -14.26 -12.48 7.67
N ILE A 74 -13.86 -13.74 7.87
CA ILE A 74 -13.65 -14.26 9.24
C ILE A 74 -12.51 -13.52 9.93
N GLY A 75 -11.43 -13.17 9.23
CA GLY A 75 -10.35 -12.38 9.81
C GLY A 75 -10.80 -10.99 10.25
N GLU A 76 -11.62 -10.32 9.45
CA GLU A 76 -12.22 -9.04 9.84
C GLU A 76 -13.13 -9.20 11.06
N ASP A 77 -13.96 -10.24 11.11
CA ASP A 77 -14.82 -10.51 12.27
C ASP A 77 -14.00 -10.84 13.53
N ASP A 78 -12.86 -11.53 13.39
CA ASP A 78 -11.91 -11.77 14.48
C ASP A 78 -11.38 -10.43 15.03
N VAL A 79 -10.99 -9.48 14.17
CA VAL A 79 -10.58 -8.13 14.58
C VAL A 79 -11.74 -7.39 15.25
N ALA A 80 -12.92 -7.40 14.64
CA ALA A 80 -14.11 -6.75 15.19
C ALA A 80 -14.44 -7.26 16.60
N SER A 81 -14.26 -8.56 16.86
CA SER A 81 -14.47 -9.15 18.19
C SER A 81 -13.52 -8.60 19.26
N VAL A 82 -12.26 -8.32 18.88
CA VAL A 82 -11.28 -7.69 19.77
C VAL A 82 -11.62 -6.22 19.98
N LEU A 83 -12.03 -5.51 18.93
CA LEU A 83 -12.38 -4.09 19.03
C LEU A 83 -13.62 -3.83 19.88
N ARG A 84 -14.53 -4.81 20.03
CA ARG A 84 -15.67 -4.71 20.98
C ARG A 84 -15.27 -4.58 22.45
N GLN A 85 -14.03 -4.94 22.79
CA GLN A 85 -13.50 -4.81 24.14
C GLN A 85 -13.01 -3.40 24.45
N LEU A 86 -12.96 -2.51 23.44
CA LEU A 86 -12.65 -1.11 23.67
C LEU A 86 -13.81 -0.41 24.41
N PRO A 87 -13.52 0.59 25.25
CA PRO A 87 -14.55 1.41 25.89
C PRO A 87 -15.46 2.09 24.86
N GLU A 88 -16.72 2.36 25.23
CA GLU A 88 -17.73 3.00 24.35
C GLU A 88 -17.32 4.38 23.82
N SER A 89 -16.36 5.03 24.47
CA SER A 89 -15.79 6.31 24.02
C SER A 89 -15.00 6.19 22.71
N TRP A 90 -14.62 4.99 22.28
CA TRP A 90 -14.01 4.74 20.99
C TRP A 90 -15.07 4.71 19.88
N LYS A 91 -14.81 5.42 18.78
CA LYS A 91 -15.62 5.32 17.57
C LYS A 91 -14.96 4.34 16.62
N VAL A 92 -15.73 3.39 16.10
CA VAL A 92 -15.26 2.37 15.16
C VAL A 92 -16.16 2.37 13.94
N GLU A 93 -15.56 2.59 12.77
CA GLU A 93 -16.19 2.46 11.45
C GLU A 93 -15.58 1.25 10.73
N ARG A 94 -16.40 0.52 9.97
CA ARG A 94 -15.98 -0.68 9.22
C ARG A 94 -16.20 -0.50 7.72
N ASN A 95 -15.36 -1.16 6.92
CA ASN A 95 -15.54 -1.29 5.48
C ASN A 95 -15.82 0.07 4.81
N ILE A 96 -14.90 1.02 4.99
CA ILE A 96 -15.01 2.34 4.39
C ILE A 96 -14.49 2.24 2.96
N PRO A 97 -15.36 2.40 1.94
CA PRO A 97 -14.91 2.40 0.56
C PRO A 97 -14.08 3.65 0.29
N LEU A 98 -12.97 3.49 -0.41
CA LEU A 98 -12.16 4.55 -0.99
C LEU A 98 -12.25 4.46 -2.52
N GLU A 99 -12.17 5.60 -3.20
CA GLU A 99 -12.35 5.67 -4.66
C GLU A 99 -11.25 4.88 -5.43
N ASP A 100 -10.01 4.92 -4.96
CA ASP A 100 -8.84 4.46 -5.73
C ASP A 100 -8.10 3.27 -5.08
N CYS A 101 -8.21 3.10 -3.76
CA CYS A 101 -7.41 2.13 -2.99
C CYS A 101 -8.20 0.96 -2.41
N GLY A 102 -9.43 0.75 -2.89
CA GLY A 102 -10.36 -0.25 -2.36
C GLY A 102 -10.94 0.17 -1.02
N ASP A 103 -11.13 -0.76 -0.11
CA ASP A 103 -11.79 -0.56 1.17
C ASP A 103 -10.82 -0.58 2.36
N VAL A 104 -11.14 0.22 3.37
CA VAL A 104 -10.48 0.19 4.68
C VAL A 104 -11.32 -0.67 5.62
N ASP A 105 -10.73 -1.75 6.13
CA ASP A 105 -11.42 -2.70 7.00
C ASP A 105 -11.96 -2.02 8.27
N PHE A 106 -11.11 -1.22 8.96
CA PHE A 106 -11.52 -0.44 10.12
C PHE A 106 -10.86 0.95 10.19
N LEU A 107 -11.65 1.95 10.58
CA LEU A 107 -11.15 3.27 11.01
C LEU A 107 -11.64 3.53 12.43
N LEU A 108 -10.70 3.84 13.32
CA LEU A 108 -10.97 4.07 14.72
C LEU A 108 -10.57 5.48 15.11
N THR A 109 -11.39 6.08 15.98
CA THR A 109 -11.07 7.34 16.65
C THR A 109 -11.08 7.11 18.16
N SER A 110 -9.93 7.31 18.80
CA SER A 110 -9.81 7.20 20.26
C SER A 110 -10.48 8.39 20.97
N PRO A 111 -10.69 8.31 22.29
CA PRO A 111 -11.24 9.42 23.07
C PRO A 111 -10.39 10.70 22.98
N ASP A 112 -9.09 10.54 22.78
CA ASP A 112 -8.13 11.64 22.62
C ASP A 112 -8.01 12.13 21.16
N ASN A 113 -8.92 11.72 20.28
CA ASN A 113 -8.93 12.03 18.84
C ASN A 113 -7.71 11.49 18.05
N ASN A 114 -7.04 10.45 18.53
CA ASN A 114 -6.07 9.73 17.71
C ASN A 114 -6.82 8.84 16.72
N ILE A 115 -6.39 8.87 15.46
CA ILE A 115 -7.03 8.12 14.38
C ILE A 115 -6.15 6.94 14.02
N PHE A 116 -6.78 5.77 13.90
CA PHE A 116 -6.13 4.52 13.53
C PHE A 116 -6.84 3.92 12.33
N LEU A 117 -6.07 3.59 11.30
CA LEU A 117 -6.52 2.78 10.17
C LEU A 117 -5.99 1.37 10.38
N ILE A 118 -6.88 0.38 10.32
CA ILE A 118 -6.54 -1.03 10.47
C ILE A 118 -6.94 -1.77 9.19
N ASP A 119 -5.98 -2.49 8.61
CA ASP A 119 -6.20 -3.49 7.57
C ASP A 119 -5.89 -4.87 8.15
N ALA A 120 -6.82 -5.80 8.03
CA ALA A 120 -6.78 -7.14 8.58
C ALA A 120 -6.36 -8.16 7.51
N LYS A 121 -5.54 -9.12 7.92
CA LYS A 121 -5.06 -10.19 7.05
C LYS A 121 -5.15 -11.55 7.74
N ALA A 122 -6.00 -12.41 7.19
CA ALA A 122 -6.26 -13.76 7.70
C ALA A 122 -5.26 -14.81 7.18
N HIS A 123 -3.99 -14.42 7.03
CA HIS A 123 -2.94 -15.37 6.64
C HIS A 123 -2.48 -16.21 7.82
N SER A 124 -2.21 -17.50 7.57
CA SER A 124 -1.65 -18.43 8.55
C SER A 124 -0.15 -18.65 8.35
N GLY A 125 0.54 -19.11 9.39
CA GLY A 125 1.96 -19.44 9.37
C GLY A 125 2.83 -18.30 9.90
N ALA A 126 4.16 -18.45 9.77
CA ALA A 126 5.11 -17.45 10.22
C ALA A 126 5.26 -16.33 9.18
N VAL A 127 5.13 -15.08 9.62
CA VAL A 127 5.34 -13.87 8.82
C VAL A 127 6.59 -13.15 9.30
N PHE A 128 7.45 -12.80 8.36
CA PHE A 128 8.69 -12.08 8.61
C PHE A 128 8.87 -10.96 7.58
N PHE A 129 9.78 -10.04 7.87
CA PHE A 129 10.15 -8.95 6.98
C PHE A 129 11.59 -9.18 6.51
N ASP A 130 11.80 -9.20 5.19
CA ASP A 130 13.12 -9.49 4.60
C ASP A 130 13.99 -8.23 4.40
N GLY A 131 13.56 -7.08 4.92
CA GLY A 131 14.18 -5.78 4.70
C GLY A 131 13.48 -4.96 3.61
N SER A 132 12.73 -5.62 2.71
CA SER A 132 12.01 -4.96 1.61
C SER A 132 10.50 -5.19 1.69
N ARG A 133 10.06 -6.42 1.95
CA ARG A 133 8.65 -6.82 1.90
C ARG A 133 8.32 -7.85 2.97
N LEU A 134 7.02 -7.94 3.26
CA LEU A 134 6.49 -9.01 4.09
C LEU A 134 6.48 -10.32 3.31
N SER A 135 6.92 -11.38 3.98
CA SER A 135 7.01 -12.72 3.44
C SER A 135 6.43 -13.72 4.45
N ARG A 136 5.99 -14.87 3.95
CA ARG A 136 5.47 -15.98 4.75
C ARG A 136 6.29 -17.25 4.54
N ARG A 137 6.34 -18.10 5.56
CA ARG A 137 6.98 -19.42 5.43
C ARG A 137 5.96 -20.46 4.95
N VAL A 138 6.20 -21.05 3.78
CA VAL A 138 5.37 -22.10 3.18
C VAL A 138 6.25 -23.30 2.84
N LYS A 139 5.96 -24.46 3.44
CA LYS A 139 6.73 -25.71 3.23
C LYS A 139 8.24 -25.53 3.40
N GLY A 140 8.65 -24.80 4.44
CA GLY A 140 10.06 -24.52 4.74
C GLY A 140 10.72 -23.46 3.86
N ARG A 141 10.03 -22.89 2.86
CA ARG A 141 10.53 -21.82 2.01
C ARG A 141 9.95 -20.48 2.41
N ASN A 142 10.76 -19.44 2.27
CA ASN A 142 10.35 -18.06 2.42
C ASN A 142 9.74 -17.59 1.10
N VAL A 143 8.45 -17.26 1.12
CA VAL A 143 7.70 -16.83 -0.07
C VAL A 143 7.12 -15.44 0.20
N PRO A 144 7.41 -14.44 -0.64
CA PRO A 144 6.80 -13.13 -0.49
C PRO A 144 5.28 -13.20 -0.67
N PHE A 145 4.56 -12.31 0.00
CA PHE A 145 3.14 -12.18 -0.26
C PHE A 145 2.89 -11.73 -1.70
N GLU A 146 1.74 -12.13 -2.25
CA GLU A 146 1.34 -11.82 -3.62
C GLU A 146 1.13 -10.30 -3.83
N ARG A 147 0.90 -9.56 -2.74
CA ARG A 147 0.69 -8.12 -2.72
C ARG A 147 1.56 -7.46 -1.66
N ASP A 148 1.99 -6.23 -1.91
CA ASP A 148 2.65 -5.41 -0.90
C ASP A 148 1.61 -4.76 0.02
N PHE A 149 1.32 -5.44 1.13
CA PHE A 149 0.37 -4.94 2.13
C PHE A 149 0.82 -3.62 2.75
N LEU A 150 2.11 -3.39 2.94
CA LEU A 150 2.61 -2.17 3.57
C LEU A 150 2.32 -0.97 2.68
N SER A 151 2.61 -1.09 1.38
CA SER A 151 2.31 -0.03 0.41
C SER A 151 0.82 0.22 0.27
N LYS A 152 -0.01 -0.83 0.21
CA LYS A 152 -1.47 -0.71 0.13
C LYS A 152 -2.03 0.07 1.33
N VAL A 153 -1.67 -0.32 2.55
CA VAL A 153 -2.18 0.33 3.78
C VAL A 153 -1.75 1.79 3.88
N LYS A 154 -0.52 2.13 3.42
CA LYS A 154 -0.07 3.52 3.35
C LYS A 154 -0.90 4.34 2.37
N GLN A 155 -1.17 3.82 1.18
CA GLN A 155 -1.99 4.50 0.17
C GLN A 155 -3.40 4.76 0.71
N GLN A 156 -4.03 3.76 1.33
CA GLN A 156 -5.33 3.90 1.97
C GLN A 156 -5.33 4.98 3.07
N ALA A 157 -4.28 5.04 3.88
CA ALA A 157 -4.15 6.04 4.93
C ALA A 157 -3.97 7.47 4.40
N VAL A 158 -3.21 7.65 3.31
CA VAL A 158 -3.09 8.95 2.63
C VAL A 158 -4.44 9.37 2.05
N GLN A 159 -5.15 8.44 1.40
CA GLN A 159 -6.44 8.71 0.78
C GLN A 159 -7.51 9.08 1.81
N ILE A 160 -7.75 8.25 2.83
CA ILE A 160 -8.76 8.53 3.87
C ILE A 160 -8.47 9.83 4.61
N ARG A 161 -7.19 10.12 4.84
CA ARG A 161 -6.75 11.35 5.48
C ARG A 161 -7.09 12.56 4.64
N THR A 162 -6.90 12.48 3.32
CA THR A 162 -7.19 13.55 2.38
C THR A 162 -8.70 13.78 2.27
N GLU A 163 -9.46 12.72 2.01
CA GLU A 163 -10.93 12.76 1.85
C GLU A 163 -11.61 13.33 3.10
N ARG A 164 -11.17 12.91 4.29
CA ARG A 164 -11.76 13.34 5.57
C ARG A 164 -11.02 14.50 6.25
N ARG A 165 -10.02 15.10 5.59
CA ARG A 165 -9.20 16.21 6.11
C ARG A 165 -8.63 15.94 7.50
N LEU A 166 -8.18 14.71 7.72
CA LEU A 166 -7.66 14.28 9.01
C LEU A 166 -6.23 14.79 9.21
N PRO A 167 -5.83 15.14 10.45
CA PRO A 167 -4.48 15.64 10.69
C PRO A 167 -3.44 14.53 10.49
N TYR A 168 -3.70 13.36 11.04
CA TYR A 168 -2.81 12.20 11.00
C TYR A 168 -3.61 10.91 11.14
N VAL A 169 -3.10 9.83 10.56
CA VAL A 169 -3.68 8.48 10.64
C VAL A 169 -2.56 7.51 10.98
N ASN A 170 -2.66 6.85 12.14
CA ASN A 170 -1.76 5.76 12.53
C ASN A 170 -2.17 4.51 11.74
N THR A 171 -1.26 3.90 11.00
CA THR A 171 -1.56 2.73 10.19
C THR A 171 -1.16 1.45 10.90
N ILE A 172 -2.10 0.50 10.94
CA ILE A 172 -1.90 -0.80 11.57
C ILE A 172 -2.27 -1.89 10.56
N LEU A 173 -1.35 -2.82 10.35
CA LEU A 173 -1.59 -4.05 9.61
C LEU A 173 -1.69 -5.21 10.60
N VAL A 174 -2.85 -5.84 10.70
CA VAL A 174 -3.12 -6.89 11.68
C VAL A 174 -3.17 -8.25 11.01
N PHE A 175 -2.30 -9.17 11.44
CA PHE A 175 -2.40 -10.57 11.05
C PHE A 175 -3.18 -11.36 12.10
N THR A 176 -4.33 -11.92 11.70
CA THR A 176 -5.23 -12.56 12.67
C THR A 176 -4.85 -14.00 13.01
N ARG A 177 -4.12 -14.68 12.11
CA ARG A 177 -3.78 -16.10 12.23
C ARG A 177 -2.30 -16.40 12.02
N ALA A 178 -1.48 -15.37 11.86
CA ALA A 178 -0.05 -15.52 11.65
C ALA A 178 0.73 -15.41 12.96
N GLU A 179 1.84 -16.11 13.02
CA GLU A 179 2.89 -15.88 14.00
C GLU A 179 3.85 -14.82 13.43
N LEU A 180 4.00 -13.69 14.12
CA LEU A 180 4.90 -12.63 13.66
C LEU A 180 6.31 -12.88 14.18
N GLN A 181 7.25 -13.08 13.25
CA GLN A 181 8.68 -13.19 13.50
C GLN A 181 9.39 -11.96 12.93
N LEU A 182 9.07 -10.80 13.51
CA LEU A 182 9.58 -9.51 13.07
C LEU A 182 10.57 -8.96 14.11
N ALA A 183 11.70 -8.42 13.66
CA ALA A 183 12.66 -7.75 14.54
C ALA A 183 12.08 -6.46 15.15
N THR A 184 11.22 -5.78 14.41
CA THR A 184 10.46 -4.60 14.84
C THR A 184 9.01 -4.71 14.37
N SER A 185 8.09 -4.19 15.17
CA SER A 185 6.67 -4.08 14.78
C SER A 185 6.38 -2.81 13.98
N ASP A 186 7.29 -1.85 13.90
CA ASP A 186 7.14 -0.64 13.09
C ASP A 186 7.98 -0.79 11.82
N ILE A 187 7.30 -0.92 10.67
CA ILE A 187 7.93 -1.13 9.37
C ILE A 187 7.48 -0.01 8.43
N GLY A 188 8.37 0.98 8.28
CA GLY A 188 8.13 2.12 7.40
C GLY A 188 6.85 2.89 7.75
N HIS A 189 6.62 3.17 9.03
CA HIS A 189 5.43 3.85 9.56
C HIS A 189 4.14 3.02 9.58
N VAL A 190 4.19 1.73 9.26
CA VAL A 190 3.06 0.81 9.43
C VAL A 190 3.36 -0.08 10.63
N LYS A 191 2.45 -0.09 11.61
CA LYS A 191 2.54 -0.99 12.76
C LYS A 191 2.01 -2.37 12.37
N VAL A 192 2.87 -3.37 12.31
CA VAL A 192 2.48 -4.76 12.01
C VAL A 192 2.29 -5.52 13.32
N LEU A 193 1.06 -5.98 13.57
CA LEU A 193 0.65 -6.60 14.84
C LEU A 193 -0.04 -7.94 14.63
N SER A 194 0.08 -8.82 15.62
CA SER A 194 -0.80 -9.98 15.75
C SER A 194 -2.12 -9.55 16.41
N LEU A 195 -3.18 -10.34 16.23
CA LEU A 195 -4.47 -10.09 16.87
C LEU A 195 -4.36 -9.90 18.40
N LYS A 196 -3.49 -10.69 19.06
CA LYS A 196 -3.26 -10.63 20.51
C LYS A 196 -2.63 -9.31 20.97
N GLN A 197 -1.82 -8.69 20.12
CA GLN A 197 -1.13 -7.43 20.43
C GLN A 197 -2.00 -6.20 20.17
N LEU A 198 -3.06 -6.34 19.36
CA LEU A 198 -3.85 -5.21 18.87
C LEU A 198 -4.47 -4.40 20.00
N LEU A 199 -5.20 -5.05 20.92
CA LEU A 199 -5.92 -4.37 21.99
C LEU A 199 -4.96 -3.61 22.91
N GLY A 200 -3.89 -4.28 23.35
CA GLY A 200 -2.87 -3.65 24.19
C GLY A 200 -2.17 -2.49 23.49
N HIS A 201 -1.93 -2.57 22.18
CA HIS A 201 -1.38 -1.45 21.42
C HIS A 201 -2.34 -0.25 21.38
N LEU A 202 -3.61 -0.47 21.07
CA LEU A 202 -4.61 0.60 21.01
C LEU A 202 -4.79 1.29 22.37
N GLN A 203 -4.78 0.52 23.47
CA GLN A 203 -4.94 1.05 24.83
C GLN A 203 -3.68 1.74 25.36
N SER A 204 -2.48 1.25 25.01
CA SER A 204 -1.21 1.83 25.46
C SER A 204 -0.76 3.07 24.67
N THR A 205 -1.34 3.30 23.49
CA THR A 205 -0.97 4.44 22.65
C THR A 205 -1.59 5.71 23.19
N ALA A 206 -0.94 6.27 24.21
CA ALA A 206 -1.21 7.61 24.71
C ALA A 206 -1.05 8.66 23.60
N PRO A 207 -1.73 9.83 23.68
CA PRO A 207 -1.61 10.89 22.70
C PRO A 207 -0.13 11.33 22.54
N SER A 208 0.48 10.97 21.41
CA SER A 208 1.86 11.34 21.11
C SER A 208 1.91 12.80 20.69
N ALA A 209 2.30 13.67 21.63
CA ALA A 209 2.52 15.10 21.40
C ALA A 209 3.53 15.39 20.25
N LYS A 210 4.36 14.42 19.86
CA LYS A 210 5.38 14.56 18.81
C LYS A 210 4.83 14.61 17.38
N GLN A 211 3.56 14.29 17.13
CA GLN A 211 3.00 14.22 15.76
C GLN A 211 2.66 15.58 15.11
N LYS A 212 2.62 16.69 15.86
CA LYS A 212 2.17 18.00 15.31
C LYS A 212 3.11 18.61 14.26
N SER A 213 4.42 18.33 14.28
CA SER A 213 5.39 18.94 13.35
C SER A 213 5.43 18.25 11.98
N VAL A 214 5.37 16.92 11.93
CA VAL A 214 5.38 16.11 10.69
C VAL A 214 4.08 16.31 9.89
N VAL A 215 2.96 16.50 10.60
CA VAL A 215 1.63 16.73 10.00
C VAL A 215 1.57 18.01 9.16
N LYS A 216 2.23 19.10 9.60
CA LYS A 216 2.18 20.40 8.93
C LYS A 216 2.85 20.38 7.54
N ASN A 217 3.95 19.64 7.40
CA ASN A 217 4.65 19.52 6.13
C ASN A 217 3.92 18.61 5.14
N HIS A 218 3.30 17.54 5.64
CA HIS A 218 2.56 16.60 4.78
C HIS A 218 1.18 17.15 4.33
N LEU A 219 0.49 17.96 5.16
CA LEU A 219 -0.76 18.64 4.75
C LEU A 219 -0.54 19.68 3.65
N ARG A 220 0.63 20.35 3.63
CA ARG A 220 1.00 21.26 2.53
C ARG A 220 1.19 20.50 1.22
N LEU A 221 1.76 19.30 1.26
CA LEU A 221 1.97 18.45 0.09
C LEU A 221 0.65 17.90 -0.47
N ILE A 222 -0.22 17.38 0.39
CA ILE A 222 -1.54 16.90 -0.04
C ILE A 222 -2.41 18.05 -0.59
N ALA A 223 -2.33 19.27 -0.02
CA ALA A 223 -3.06 20.42 -0.58
C ALA A 223 -2.58 20.84 -1.97
N VAL A 224 -1.30 20.56 -2.30
CA VAL A 224 -0.74 20.76 -3.64
C VAL A 224 -1.20 19.65 -4.60
N GLU A 225 -1.35 18.41 -4.12
CA GLU A 225 -1.83 17.28 -4.92
C GLU A 225 -3.36 17.25 -5.11
N GLY A 226 -4.14 17.67 -4.12
CA GLY A 226 -5.60 17.77 -4.22
C GLY A 226 -6.04 18.81 -5.26
N LYS A 227 -5.30 19.92 -5.39
CA LYS A 227 -5.50 20.90 -6.47
C LYS A 227 -5.15 20.33 -7.86
N ARG A 228 -4.36 19.27 -7.93
CA ARG A 228 -3.86 18.64 -9.17
C ARG A 228 -4.91 17.76 -9.86
N LYS A 229 -5.90 17.21 -9.13
CA LYS A 229 -6.97 16.39 -9.71
C LYS A 229 -8.09 17.23 -10.38
N GLU A 230 -8.24 18.51 -10.03
CA GLU A 230 -9.22 19.43 -10.66
C GLU A 230 -8.62 20.30 -11.79
N SER A 231 -7.31 20.46 -11.84
CA SER A 231 -6.65 21.24 -12.87
C SER A 231 -6.15 20.35 -14.00
N LYS A 232 -6.68 20.56 -15.21
CA LYS A 232 -6.00 20.42 -16.52
C LYS A 232 -4.48 20.29 -16.34
N GLU A 233 -3.86 19.26 -16.94
CA GLU A 233 -2.40 19.01 -16.95
C GLU A 233 -1.61 20.29 -16.68
N LEU A 234 -1.24 20.48 -15.41
CA LEU A 234 -0.36 21.59 -15.05
C LEU A 234 0.89 21.39 -15.90
N SER A 235 1.27 22.43 -16.64
CA SER A 235 2.52 22.46 -17.42
C SER A 235 3.64 21.88 -16.55
N GLU A 236 4.52 21.07 -17.13
CA GLU A 236 5.67 20.50 -16.43
C GLU A 236 6.44 21.59 -15.65
N GLU A 237 6.45 22.81 -16.18
CA GLU A 237 6.96 24.03 -15.57
C GLU A 237 6.31 24.39 -14.23
N ASP A 238 4.98 24.32 -14.11
CA ASP A 238 4.27 24.64 -12.87
C ASP A 238 4.50 23.56 -11.80
N GLN A 239 4.63 22.30 -12.22
CA GLN A 239 5.00 21.20 -11.33
C GLN A 239 6.40 21.43 -10.76
N LEU A 240 7.35 21.83 -11.61
CA LEU A 240 8.71 22.19 -11.20
C LEU A 240 8.71 23.38 -10.22
N ARG A 241 7.96 24.45 -10.50
CA ARG A 241 7.80 25.61 -9.58
C ARG A 241 7.27 25.18 -8.21
N SER A 242 6.24 24.33 -8.17
CA SER A 242 5.61 23.90 -6.92
C SER A 242 6.56 23.04 -6.07
N LEU A 243 7.27 22.10 -6.70
CA LEU A 243 8.25 21.25 -6.02
C LEU A 243 9.44 22.07 -5.53
N ALA A 244 9.88 23.09 -6.27
CA ALA A 244 11.06 23.89 -5.91
C ALA A 244 10.79 24.64 -4.61
N LYS A 245 9.58 25.19 -4.50
CA LYS A 245 9.09 25.85 -3.30
C LYS A 245 9.00 24.90 -2.10
N ILE A 246 8.57 23.66 -2.31
CA ILE A 246 8.44 22.65 -1.23
C ILE A 246 9.82 22.19 -0.75
N ALA A 247 10.75 21.97 -1.65
CA ALA A 247 12.13 21.61 -1.34
C ALA A 247 12.92 22.79 -0.72
N GLY A 248 12.30 23.96 -0.54
CA GLY A 248 12.94 25.13 0.05
C GLY A 248 14.05 25.70 -0.83
N VAL A 249 14.02 25.40 -2.14
CA VAL A 249 15.04 25.88 -3.06
C VAL A 249 14.62 27.28 -3.51
N ALA A 250 15.27 28.29 -2.93
CA ALA A 250 15.21 29.65 -3.42
C ALA A 250 15.69 29.70 -4.90
N PRO A 251 15.38 30.77 -5.66
CA PRO A 251 15.77 30.87 -7.07
C PRO A 251 17.26 30.61 -7.20
N PHE A 252 17.56 29.55 -7.93
CA PHE A 252 18.76 28.73 -7.81
C PHE A 252 20.04 29.52 -8.10
N GLU A 253 20.98 29.52 -7.16
CA GLU A 253 22.35 29.91 -7.43
C GLU A 253 23.00 28.88 -8.37
N GLN A 254 23.88 29.35 -9.26
CA GLN A 254 24.46 28.65 -10.42
C GLN A 254 25.27 27.36 -10.12
N SER A 255 25.26 26.89 -8.88
CA SER A 255 26.14 25.81 -8.40
C SER A 255 25.52 24.41 -8.39
N TYR A 256 24.26 24.24 -8.80
CA TYR A 256 23.59 22.94 -8.81
C TYR A 256 22.95 22.59 -10.15
N SER A 257 23.15 21.35 -10.59
CA SER A 257 22.37 20.68 -11.63
C SER A 257 21.22 19.92 -10.98
N ILE A 258 20.04 19.93 -11.60
CA ILE A 258 18.82 19.38 -10.99
C ILE A 258 18.17 18.38 -11.94
N ARG A 259 17.65 17.29 -11.37
CA ARG A 259 16.86 16.28 -12.06
C ARG A 259 15.63 15.95 -11.24
N LEU A 260 14.52 15.69 -11.91
CA LEU A 260 13.33 15.14 -11.27
C LEU A 260 13.38 13.60 -11.30
N HIS A 261 13.16 12.98 -10.16
CA HIS A 261 13.29 11.53 -9.98
C HIS A 261 12.15 11.00 -9.11
N GLU A 262 11.74 9.74 -9.29
CA GLU A 262 10.78 9.09 -8.40
C GLU A 262 11.52 8.42 -7.25
N CYS A 263 11.20 8.80 -6.02
CA CYS A 263 11.81 8.22 -4.85
C CYS A 263 11.65 6.69 -4.84
N TRP A 264 12.74 5.94 -4.82
CA TRP A 264 12.69 4.46 -4.86
C TRP A 264 11.85 3.84 -3.73
N SER A 265 11.76 4.52 -2.58
CA SER A 265 11.01 4.02 -1.41
C SER A 265 9.52 4.39 -1.41
N CYS A 266 9.15 5.61 -1.81
CA CYS A 266 7.77 6.11 -1.67
C CYS A 266 7.16 6.62 -2.98
N THR A 267 7.83 6.41 -4.11
CA THR A 267 7.44 6.76 -5.49
C THR A 267 7.11 8.23 -5.74
N ASN A 268 7.29 9.11 -4.74
CA ASN A 268 7.06 10.54 -4.90
C ASN A 268 8.11 11.15 -5.83
N ARG A 269 7.70 12.06 -6.72
CA ARG A 269 8.65 12.85 -7.53
C ARG A 269 9.41 13.82 -6.63
N ILE A 270 10.72 13.79 -6.71
CA ILE A 270 11.67 14.55 -5.91
C ILE A 270 12.73 15.17 -6.78
N PHE A 271 13.35 16.24 -6.29
CA PHE A 271 14.56 16.77 -6.89
C PHE A 271 15.79 16.02 -6.40
N VAL A 272 16.61 15.63 -7.36
CA VAL A 272 17.96 15.14 -7.15
C VAL A 272 18.91 16.23 -7.65
N PHE A 273 19.84 16.60 -6.78
CA PHE A 273 20.82 17.63 -6.98
C PHE A 273 22.18 17.01 -7.27
N ASP A 274 22.88 17.60 -8.22
CA ASP A 274 24.29 17.37 -8.48
C ASP A 274 25.01 18.72 -8.47
N TRP A 275 26.30 18.74 -8.17
CA TRP A 275 27.06 19.99 -8.06
C TRP A 275 28.51 19.82 -8.55
N PRO A 276 29.21 20.91 -8.91
CA PRO A 276 30.56 20.84 -9.40
C PRO A 276 31.50 20.06 -8.48
N GLY A 277 32.07 19.00 -9.04
CA GLY A 277 33.01 18.13 -8.34
C GLY A 277 32.37 17.10 -7.43
N HIS A 278 31.04 17.03 -7.30
CA HIS A 278 30.36 15.97 -6.55
C HIS A 278 30.81 14.59 -7.03
N LYS A 279 31.18 13.72 -6.10
CA LYS A 279 31.56 12.32 -6.36
C LYS A 279 30.68 11.39 -5.57
N LYS A 280 30.64 10.12 -5.97
CA LYS A 280 29.97 9.07 -5.20
C LYS A 280 30.52 9.05 -3.78
N TRP A 281 29.65 9.12 -2.78
CA TRP A 281 30.03 9.15 -1.36
C TRP A 281 30.87 10.36 -0.92
N ASP A 282 30.68 11.52 -1.55
CA ASP A 282 31.46 12.73 -1.19
C ASP A 282 31.16 13.23 0.23
N THR A 283 32.21 13.45 1.02
CA THR A 283 32.14 14.05 2.37
C THR A 283 32.27 15.57 2.31
N ARG A 284 32.72 16.13 1.19
CA ARG A 284 32.90 17.57 1.05
C ARG A 284 31.55 18.27 1.09
N MET A 285 31.52 19.37 1.83
CA MET A 285 30.32 20.20 1.96
C MET A 285 29.86 20.70 0.58
N PRO A 286 28.58 20.52 0.22
CA PRO A 286 28.03 21.05 -1.03
C PRO A 286 28.09 22.59 -1.06
N PRO A 287 28.05 23.21 -2.25
CA PRO A 287 27.99 24.66 -2.39
C PRO A 287 26.85 25.29 -1.56
N GLN A 288 27.11 26.41 -0.91
CA GLN A 288 26.05 27.12 -0.18
C GLN A 288 25.19 27.92 -1.18
N PRO A 289 23.87 28.07 -0.93
CA PRO A 289 23.11 27.40 0.13
C PRO A 289 22.87 25.92 -0.19
N VAL A 290 23.02 25.04 0.81
CA VAL A 290 22.76 23.60 0.64
C VAL A 290 21.24 23.35 0.56
N PRO A 291 20.73 22.70 -0.50
CA PRO A 291 19.31 22.36 -0.60
C PRO A 291 18.86 21.50 0.59
N ALA A 292 17.64 21.72 1.10
CA ALA A 292 17.16 20.99 2.28
C ALA A 292 17.05 19.47 2.07
N THR A 293 16.95 19.01 0.83
CA THR A 293 16.97 17.58 0.46
C THR A 293 18.36 17.01 0.30
N VAL A 294 19.42 17.82 0.31
CA VAL A 294 20.81 17.35 0.34
C VAL A 294 21.26 17.33 1.79
N GLN A 295 21.47 16.13 2.36
CA GLN A 295 21.75 15.95 3.78
C GLN A 295 22.95 15.03 3.98
N LEU A 296 23.74 15.30 5.01
CA LEU A 296 24.78 14.39 5.46
C LEU A 296 24.12 13.11 6.02
N ARG A 297 24.46 11.96 5.45
CA ARG A 297 23.86 10.66 5.78
C ARG A 297 24.94 9.60 5.96
N TYR A 298 24.78 8.77 6.97
CA TYR A 298 25.62 7.58 7.17
C TYR A 298 25.15 6.43 6.28
N SER A 299 26.07 5.84 5.51
CA SER A 299 25.81 4.64 4.71
C SER A 299 26.29 3.40 5.44
N GLN A 300 25.37 2.45 5.69
CA GLN A 300 25.76 1.15 6.26
C GLN A 300 26.59 0.30 5.30
N VAL A 301 26.49 0.56 3.99
CA VAL A 301 27.20 -0.22 2.95
C VAL A 301 28.67 0.17 2.90
N THR A 302 28.97 1.46 3.01
CA THR A 302 30.36 1.96 2.97
C THR A 302 30.96 2.17 4.35
N GLY A 303 30.13 2.29 5.40
CA GLY A 303 30.58 2.61 6.74
C GLY A 303 30.97 4.08 6.94
N GLU A 304 30.60 4.96 6.00
CA GLU A 304 31.02 6.36 5.98
C GLU A 304 29.81 7.31 5.86
N GLU A 305 29.97 8.53 6.40
CA GLU A 305 29.04 9.63 6.16
C GLU A 305 29.34 10.28 4.81
N HIS A 306 28.30 10.69 4.09
CA HIS A 306 28.43 11.41 2.83
C HIS A 306 27.22 12.31 2.62
N TRP A 307 27.37 13.35 1.81
CA TRP A 307 26.25 14.19 1.40
C TRP A 307 25.43 13.45 0.35
N ALA A 308 24.15 13.27 0.65
CA ALA A 308 23.27 12.49 -0.19
C ALA A 308 21.97 13.23 -0.48
N ASN A 309 21.40 12.94 -1.64
CA ASN A 309 20.04 13.33 -1.95
C ASN A 309 19.07 12.53 -1.07
N THR A 310 18.07 13.20 -0.51
CA THR A 310 17.06 12.60 0.37
C THR A 310 15.67 13.00 -0.09
N CYS A 311 14.73 12.07 0.02
CA CYS A 311 13.35 12.35 -0.31
C CYS A 311 12.75 13.32 0.72
N PHE A 312 12.22 14.46 0.30
CA PHE A 312 11.57 15.42 1.22
C PHE A 312 10.29 14.85 1.87
N VAL A 313 9.71 13.78 1.33
CA VAL A 313 8.50 13.14 1.85
C VAL A 313 8.83 12.08 2.92
N CYS A 314 9.67 11.11 2.58
CA CYS A 314 9.96 9.96 3.46
C CYS A 314 11.35 10.00 4.11
N GLY A 315 12.19 10.98 3.79
CA GLY A 315 13.54 11.14 4.35
C GLY A 315 14.59 10.15 3.85
N GLN A 316 14.18 9.16 3.05
CA GLN A 316 15.06 8.10 2.55
C GLN A 316 16.15 8.66 1.62
N THR A 317 17.37 8.15 1.81
CA THR A 317 18.52 8.44 0.95
C THR A 317 18.25 7.90 -0.46
N GLN A 318 18.51 8.73 -1.46
CA GLN A 318 18.41 8.40 -2.87
C GLN A 318 19.81 8.11 -3.36
N GLY A 319 20.03 6.90 -3.87
CA GLY A 319 21.36 6.46 -4.23
C GLY A 319 21.97 7.34 -5.33
N ASP A 320 23.27 7.60 -5.18
CA ASP A 320 24.13 8.29 -6.16
C ASP A 320 24.11 7.65 -7.56
N TYR A 321 23.64 6.40 -7.66
CA TYR A 321 23.34 5.73 -8.92
C TYR A 321 22.47 6.60 -9.85
N TYR A 322 21.46 7.27 -9.31
CA TYR A 322 20.57 8.14 -10.09
C TYR A 322 21.20 9.49 -10.45
N VAL A 323 22.37 9.80 -9.88
CA VAL A 323 23.16 10.99 -10.21
C VAL A 323 24.18 10.66 -11.29
N PHE A 324 25.01 9.64 -11.07
CA PHE A 324 26.22 9.43 -11.86
C PHE A 324 26.12 8.41 -13.00
N GLU A 325 25.08 7.59 -13.09
CA GLU A 325 25.04 6.59 -14.14
C GLU A 325 24.59 7.16 -15.49
N GLU A 326 25.47 7.12 -16.49
CA GLU A 326 25.24 7.64 -17.86
C GLU A 326 24.05 6.98 -18.57
N THR A 327 23.71 5.74 -18.18
CA THR A 327 22.56 4.99 -18.71
C THR A 327 21.22 5.40 -18.11
N SER A 328 21.20 6.35 -17.18
CA SER A 328 19.96 6.89 -16.63
C SER A 328 19.11 7.49 -17.77
N PRO A 329 17.85 7.08 -17.95
CA PRO A 329 16.98 7.57 -19.03
C PRO A 329 16.58 9.04 -18.89
N TYR A 330 17.02 9.70 -17.81
CA TYR A 330 16.65 11.06 -17.46
C TYR A 330 17.73 12.06 -17.88
N ARG A 331 17.34 13.16 -18.54
CA ARG A 331 18.27 14.23 -18.92
C ARG A 331 18.52 15.17 -17.74
N TRP A 332 19.77 15.56 -17.53
CA TRP A 332 20.08 16.68 -16.64
C TRP A 332 19.65 17.98 -17.30
N PHE A 333 18.98 18.85 -16.55
CA PHE A 333 18.68 20.20 -17.00
C PHE A 333 19.59 21.15 -16.24
N SER A 334 20.24 22.07 -16.95
CA SER A 334 20.81 23.24 -16.28
C SER A 334 19.65 24.01 -15.68
N ALA A 335 19.68 24.21 -14.36
CA ALA A 335 18.64 24.93 -13.64
C ALA A 335 18.36 26.29 -14.31
N GLU A 336 19.37 26.90 -14.93
CA GLU A 336 19.29 28.20 -15.59
C GLU A 336 18.43 28.21 -16.87
N LYS A 337 18.47 27.15 -17.71
CA LYS A 337 17.88 27.19 -19.06
C LYS A 337 16.38 26.89 -19.13
N GLU A 338 15.89 26.03 -18.25
CA GLU A 338 14.48 25.60 -18.27
C GLU A 338 13.65 26.35 -17.21
N LEU A 339 14.24 26.71 -16.06
CA LEU A 339 13.52 27.49 -15.07
C LEU A 339 13.45 28.99 -15.40
N SER A 340 14.35 29.54 -16.23
CA SER A 340 14.20 30.92 -16.73
C SER A 340 13.00 31.07 -17.67
N LYS A 341 12.74 30.05 -18.51
CA LYS A 341 11.49 29.96 -19.29
C LYS A 341 10.28 29.81 -18.37
N ALA A 342 10.42 28.97 -17.36
CA ALA A 342 9.42 28.75 -16.33
C ALA A 342 9.49 29.75 -15.17
N LEU A 343 10.03 30.96 -15.28
CA LEU A 343 9.96 32.00 -14.22
C LEU A 343 9.60 33.38 -14.78
N LEU A 344 9.70 33.55 -16.10
CA LEU A 344 8.92 34.53 -16.86
C LEU A 344 7.45 34.07 -16.94
#